data_AF-B2WHR1-F1
#
_entry.id   AF-B2WHR1-F1
#
_cell.length_a   1.000
_cell.length_b   1.000
_cell.length_c   1.000
_cell.angle_alpha   90.00
_cell.angle_beta   90.00
_cell.angle_gamma   90.00
#
_symmetry.space_group_name_H-M   'P 1'
#
loop_
_entity.id
_entity.type
_entity.pdbx_description
1 polymer ?
#
loop_
_entity_poly.entity_id
_entity_poly.type
_entity_poly.pdbx_seq_one_letter_code
_entity_poly.pdbx_strand_id
1 'polypeptide(L)'
;MTFICKKCKKAFRKDAREFEDADEYCPHCDNHFVLEAKTPKASLQVEGEDARIDSRMLKDDRVRGEEMRTIFDVKEAPNKLG
;
A
#
# COMPACT_ATOMS: atom_id res chain seq x y z
N MET A 1 -13.03 -30.01 -0.71
CA MET A 1 -12.61 -28.83 -1.50
C MET A 1 -11.42 -29.20 -2.38
N THR A 2 -11.27 -28.56 -3.53
CA THR A 2 -10.18 -28.82 -4.48
C THR A 2 -9.30 -27.58 -4.55
N PHE A 3 -8.00 -27.74 -4.31
CA PHE A 3 -7.03 -26.65 -4.26
C PHE A 3 -5.88 -26.92 -5.23
N ILE A 4 -5.15 -25.86 -5.59
CA ILE A 4 -3.94 -25.94 -6.41
C ILE A 4 -2.80 -25.35 -5.61
N CYS A 5 -1.71 -26.10 -5.46
CA CYS A 5 -0.53 -25.61 -4.76
C CYS A 5 0.25 -24.61 -5.62
N LYS A 6 0.62 -23.45 -5.06
CA LYS A 6 1.42 -22.44 -5.76
C LYS A 6 2.84 -22.91 -6.11
N LYS A 7 3.45 -23.76 -5.26
CA LYS A 7 4.83 -24.23 -5.41
C LYS A 7 4.96 -25.35 -6.46
N CYS A 8 4.14 -26.41 -6.33
CA CYS A 8 4.24 -27.58 -7.22
C CYS A 8 3.21 -27.58 -8.38
N LYS A 9 2.25 -26.64 -8.39
CA LYS A 9 1.17 -26.53 -9.41
C LYS A 9 0.29 -27.78 -9.54
N LYS A 10 0.39 -28.73 -8.62
CA LYS A 10 -0.45 -29.93 -8.58
C LYS A 10 -1.77 -29.59 -7.89
N ALA A 11 -2.86 -30.13 -8.44
CA ALA A 11 -4.17 -30.09 -7.83
C ALA A 11 -4.25 -31.15 -6.73
N PHE A 12 -4.80 -30.80 -5.58
CA PHE A 12 -5.06 -31.73 -4.48
C PHE A 12 -6.47 -31.51 -3.94
N ARG A 13 -7.04 -32.57 -3.36
CA ARG A 13 -8.37 -32.54 -2.75
C ARG A 13 -8.20 -32.67 -1.25
N LYS A 14 -8.88 -31.79 -0.51
CA LYS A 14 -8.87 -31.77 0.95
C LYS A 14 -10.29 -31.62 1.46
N ASP A 15 -10.70 -32.42 2.43
CA ASP A 15 -11.99 -32.26 3.08
C ASP A 15 -11.92 -31.08 4.06
N ALA A 16 -12.92 -30.19 4.00
CA ALA A 16 -12.91 -28.93 4.75
C ALA A 16 -13.83 -28.96 5.98
N ARG A 17 -14.28 -30.15 6.37
CA ARG A 17 -15.17 -30.38 7.52
C ARG A 17 -14.38 -30.66 8.80
N GLU A 18 -13.21 -31.28 8.66
CA GLU A 18 -12.26 -31.54 9.72
C GLU A 18 -10.97 -30.86 9.27
N PHE A 19 -10.49 -29.89 10.05
CA PHE A 19 -9.31 -29.11 9.71
C PHE A 19 -8.31 -29.29 10.86
N GLU A 20 -7.30 -30.11 10.62
CA GLU A 20 -6.22 -30.40 11.57
C GLU A 20 -4.94 -29.63 11.22
N ASP A 21 -3.96 -29.57 12.12
CA ASP A 21 -2.72 -28.79 11.90
C ASP A 21 -1.80 -29.40 10.81
N ALA A 22 -1.84 -30.73 10.63
CA ALA A 22 -1.12 -31.42 9.55
C ALA A 22 -1.62 -31.03 8.15
N ASP A 23 -2.82 -30.47 8.15
CA ASP A 23 -3.70 -30.31 7.04
C ASP A 23 -3.48 -28.90 6.43
N GLU A 24 -2.59 -28.08 7.01
CA GLU A 24 -2.18 -26.76 6.52
C GLU A 24 -1.17 -26.82 5.34
N TYR A 25 -0.64 -28.01 5.06
CA TYR A 25 0.41 -28.24 4.08
C TYR A 25 -0.11 -28.96 2.84
N CYS A 26 0.50 -28.66 1.69
CA CYS A 26 0.23 -29.39 0.47
C CYS A 26 0.86 -30.80 0.55
N PRO A 27 0.09 -31.88 0.29
CA PRO A 27 0.57 -33.27 0.41
C PRO A 27 1.65 -33.66 -0.62
N HIS A 28 1.97 -32.78 -1.56
CA HIS A 28 2.93 -33.05 -2.62
C HIS A 28 4.30 -32.39 -2.43
N CYS A 29 4.39 -31.33 -1.63
CA CYS A 29 5.64 -30.56 -1.52
C CYS A 29 5.76 -29.77 -0.21
N ASP A 30 4.92 -30.09 0.79
CA ASP A 30 4.88 -29.46 2.12
C ASP A 30 4.81 -27.93 2.08
N ASN A 31 4.12 -27.38 1.07
CA ASN A 31 3.89 -25.95 1.02
C ASN A 31 2.70 -25.59 1.91
N HIS A 32 2.94 -24.79 2.94
CA HIS A 32 1.88 -24.19 3.76
C HIS A 32 0.97 -23.33 2.87
N PHE A 33 -0.31 -23.70 2.79
CA PHE A 33 -1.27 -23.04 1.91
C PHE A 33 -2.25 -22.14 2.65
N VAL A 34 -2.24 -22.15 3.99
CA VAL A 34 -3.02 -21.25 4.83
C VAL A 34 -2.33 -19.89 4.84
N LEU A 35 -3.02 -18.86 4.33
CA LEU A 35 -2.50 -17.50 4.33
C LEU A 35 -3.06 -16.74 5.52
N GLU A 36 -2.20 -16.01 6.23
CA GLU A 36 -2.64 -15.11 7.29
C GLU A 36 -3.60 -14.04 6.75
N ALA A 37 -4.68 -13.81 7.49
CA ALA A 37 -5.63 -12.77 7.16
C ALA A 37 -4.96 -11.40 7.28
N LYS A 38 -4.92 -10.64 6.18
CA LYS A 38 -4.40 -9.28 6.19
C LYS A 38 -5.43 -8.34 6.82
N THR A 39 -5.06 -7.64 7.88
CA THR A 39 -5.88 -6.57 8.44
C THR A 39 -5.77 -5.32 7.56
N PRO A 40 -6.90 -4.67 7.21
CA PRO A 40 -6.85 -3.41 6.47
C PRO A 40 -6.20 -2.35 7.37
N LYS A 41 -5.04 -1.85 6.95
CA LYS A 41 -4.43 -0.68 7.59
C LYS A 41 -5.12 0.56 7.05
N ALA A 42 -5.48 1.50 7.92
CA ALA A 42 -6.01 2.80 7.50
C ALA A 42 -4.92 3.52 6.67
N SER A 43 -5.07 3.51 5.34
CA SER A 43 -4.23 4.24 4.42
C SER A 43 -4.98 5.48 3.95
N LEU A 44 -4.43 6.68 4.20
CA LEU A 44 -4.92 7.90 3.57
C LEU A 44 -4.45 7.89 2.11
N GLN A 45 -5.33 7.50 1.20
CA GLN A 45 -5.05 7.56 -0.23
C GLN A 45 -5.51 8.91 -0.74
N VAL A 46 -4.64 9.62 -1.46
CA VAL A 46 -4.98 10.88 -2.12
C VAL A 46 -5.39 10.51 -3.54
N GLU A 47 -6.67 10.67 -3.87
CA GLU A 47 -7.15 10.47 -5.24
C GLU A 47 -6.70 11.66 -6.10
N GLY A 48 -5.79 11.40 -7.04
CA GLY A 48 -5.40 12.35 -8.06
C GLY A 48 -6.18 12.07 -9.36
N GLU A 49 -6.80 13.10 -9.93
CA GLU A 49 -7.38 13.03 -11.28
C GLU A 49 -6.28 12.86 -12.35
N ASP A 50 -6.63 12.71 -13.64
CA ASP A 50 -5.64 12.57 -14.72
C ASP A 50 -4.63 13.74 -14.66
N ALA A 51 -3.35 13.42 -14.53
CA ALA A 51 -2.26 14.38 -14.40
C ALA A 51 -2.15 15.38 -15.57
N ARG A 52 -2.76 15.06 -16.72
CA ARG A 52 -2.86 15.94 -17.90
C ARG A 52 -3.95 17.00 -17.78
N ILE A 53 -4.96 16.77 -16.94
CA ILE A 53 -6.06 17.70 -16.69
C ILE A 53 -5.76 18.52 -15.43
N ASP A 54 -5.26 17.86 -14.37
CA ASP A 54 -4.85 18.53 -13.14
C ASP A 54 -3.40 18.18 -12.73
N SER A 55 -2.47 19.09 -13.03
CA SER A 55 -1.05 18.93 -12.68
C SER A 55 -0.70 19.42 -11.27
N ARG A 56 -1.66 19.77 -10.41
CA ARG A 56 -1.38 20.27 -9.04
C ARG A 56 -0.64 19.28 -8.15
N MET A 57 -0.81 17.99 -8.40
CA MET A 57 -0.10 16.92 -7.67
C MET A 57 1.29 16.61 -8.25
N LEU A 58 1.66 17.23 -9.38
CA LEU A 58 2.95 17.04 -10.03
C LEU A 58 3.90 18.18 -9.67
N LYS A 59 5.06 17.83 -9.11
CA LYS A 59 6.10 18.81 -8.78
C LYS A 59 6.96 19.09 -10.01
N ASP A 60 7.03 20.35 -10.45
CA ASP A 60 7.97 20.79 -11.49
C ASP A 60 9.28 21.27 -10.83
N ASP A 61 10.37 20.54 -11.05
CA ASP A 61 11.68 20.84 -10.47
C ASP A 61 12.38 22.07 -11.11
N ARG A 62 11.84 22.62 -12.20
CA ARG A 62 12.39 23.83 -12.86
C ARG A 62 11.93 25.12 -12.18
N VAL A 63 10.81 25.07 -11.48
CA VAL A 63 10.25 26.22 -10.76
C VAL A 63 10.93 26.29 -9.40
N ARG A 64 11.62 27.40 -9.13
CA ARG A 64 12.24 27.64 -7.82
C ARG A 64 11.14 27.72 -6.76
N GLY A 65 11.08 26.69 -5.91
CA GLY A 65 10.14 26.66 -4.78
C GLY A 65 10.38 27.84 -3.84
N GLU A 66 9.30 28.33 -3.24
CA GLU A 66 9.42 29.35 -2.19
C GLU A 66 10.15 28.75 -0.98
N GLU A 67 11.13 29.49 -0.47
CA GLU A 67 11.85 29.12 0.75
C GLU A 67 10.86 29.08 1.92
N MET A 68 11.02 28.11 2.83
CA MET A 68 10.16 27.98 4.00
C MET A 68 10.21 29.27 4.83
N ARG A 69 9.15 30.06 4.77
CA ARG A 69 8.99 31.30 5.53
C ARG A 69 8.64 30.95 6.96
N THR A 70 9.43 31.43 7.92
CA THR A 70 9.12 31.34 9.34
C THR A 70 8.48 32.64 9.81
N ILE A 71 7.89 32.65 11.02
CA ILE A 71 7.25 33.84 11.60
C ILE A 71 8.22 35.05 11.70
N PHE A 72 9.53 34.81 11.59
CA PHE A 72 10.60 35.80 11.64
C PHE A 72 11.15 36.20 10.25
N ASP A 73 10.35 36.09 9.19
CA ASP A 73 10.80 36.46 7.84
C ASP A 73 11.05 37.99 7.73
N VAL A 74 12.33 38.36 7.74
CA VAL A 74 12.85 39.75 7.80
C VAL A 74 12.38 40.60 6.62
N LYS A 75 11.99 39.98 5.50
CA LYS A 75 11.54 40.70 4.28
C LYS A 75 10.13 41.29 4.39
N GLU A 76 9.26 40.74 5.24
CA GLU A 76 7.87 41.20 5.41
C GLU A 76 7.60 41.92 6.74
N ALA A 77 8.60 41.99 7.62
CA ALA A 77 8.50 42.67 8.91
C ALA A 77 7.91 44.10 8.86
N PRO A 78 8.27 44.99 7.91
CA PRO A 78 7.79 46.38 7.95
C PRO A 78 6.31 46.57 7.57
N ASN A 79 5.64 45.55 7.02
CA ASN A 79 4.21 45.64 6.64
C ASN A 79 3.27 44.93 7.63
N LYS A 80 3.81 44.27 8.66
CA LYS A 80 3.04 43.46 9.63
C LYS A 80 2.90 44.11 11.01
N LEU A 81 3.69 45.13 11.30
CA LEU A 81 3.55 45.97 12.48
C LEU A 81 3.17 47.36 11.96
N GLY A 82 1.88 47.69 12.07
CA GLY A 82 1.35 49.00 11.70
C GLY A 82 1.97 50.14 12.47
#